data_AF-A0A090ZJ70-F1
#
_entry.id   AF-A0A090ZJ70-F1
#
_cell.length_a   1.000
_cell.length_b   1.000
_cell.length_c   1.000
_cell.angle_alpha   90.00
_cell.angle_beta   90.00
_cell.angle_gamma   90.00
#
_symmetry.space_group_name_H-M   'P 1'
#
loop_
_entity.id
_entity.type
_entity.pdbx_description
1 polymer ?
#
loop_
_entity_poly.entity_id
_entity_poly.type
_entity_poly.pdbx_seq_one_letter_code
_entity_poly.pdbx_strand_id
1 'polypeptide(L)' 'MALKVKVTFGELLAERGMSLNELSTRSNVRRAALSELVNGKRENINFEHIVKIAEALGTNDISKIIMLVDSEK' A
#
# COMPACT_ATOMS: atom_id res chain seq x y z
N MET A 1 8.78 4.09 -22.71
CA MET A 1 8.09 3.36 -21.63
C MET A 1 8.15 4.27 -20.41
N ALA A 2 7.00 4.63 -19.84
CA ALA A 2 6.97 5.41 -18.61
C ALA A 2 6.74 4.43 -17.45
N LEU A 3 7.50 4.55 -16.36
CA LEU A 3 7.28 3.76 -15.16
C LEU A 3 6.27 4.48 -14.26
N LYS A 4 5.44 3.71 -13.54
CA LYS A 4 4.57 4.22 -12.48
C LYS A 4 4.69 3.36 -11.23
N VAL A 5 4.41 3.97 -10.09
CA VAL A 5 4.28 3.23 -8.82
C VAL A 5 2.88 2.61 -8.74
N LYS A 6 2.82 1.30 -8.55
CA LYS A 6 1.60 0.56 -8.22
C LYS A 6 1.62 0.23 -6.72
N VAL A 7 0.53 0.53 -6.03
CA VAL A 7 0.30 0.07 -4.65
C VAL A 7 -0.15 -1.38 -4.68
N THR A 8 0.52 -2.26 -3.92
CA THR A 8 0.32 -3.72 -3.98
C THR A 8 -0.28 -4.31 -2.70
N PHE A 9 -0.22 -3.60 -1.56
CA PHE A 9 -0.73 -4.15 -0.31
C PHE A 9 -2.24 -4.44 -0.33
N GLY A 10 -3.01 -3.81 -1.23
CA GLY A 10 -4.44 -4.11 -1.39
C GLY A 10 -4.69 -5.58 -1.80
N GLU A 11 -3.85 -6.12 -2.68
CA GLU A 11 -3.88 -7.53 -3.11
C GLU A 11 -3.47 -8.44 -1.93
N LEU A 12 -2.40 -8.07 -1.22
CA LEU A 12 -1.93 -8.80 -0.04
C LEU A 12 -2.96 -8.86 1.09
N LEU A 13 -3.72 -7.79 1.32
CA LEU A 13 -4.80 -7.76 2.30
C LEU A 13 -5.90 -8.77 1.94
N ALA A 14 -6.28 -8.84 0.66
CA ALA A 14 -7.27 -9.80 0.18
C ALA A 14 -6.78 -11.25 0.35
N GLU A 15 -5.51 -11.54 0.01
CA GLU A 15 -4.89 -12.85 0.22
C GLU A 15 -4.90 -13.29 1.69
N ARG A 16 -4.76 -12.34 2.62
CA ARG A 16 -4.73 -12.57 4.07
C ARG A 16 -6.11 -12.51 4.74
N GLY A 17 -7.18 -12.24 3.99
CA GLY A 17 -8.51 -11.98 4.56
C GLY A 17 -8.57 -10.77 5.49
N MET A 18 -7.62 -9.83 5.36
CA MET A 18 -7.48 -8.65 6.21
C MET A 18 -8.19 -7.45 5.57
N SER A 19 -8.86 -6.63 6.37
CA SER A 19 -9.53 -5.43 5.86
C SER A 19 -8.61 -4.20 5.86
N LEU A 20 -8.91 -3.21 5.01
CA LEU A 20 -8.27 -1.89 5.08
C LEU A 20 -8.49 -1.19 6.43
N ASN A 21 -9.62 -1.48 7.09
CA ASN A 21 -9.90 -0.92 8.42
C ASN A 21 -8.95 -1.51 9.47
N GLU A 22 -8.69 -2.81 9.39
CA GLU A 22 -7.75 -3.49 10.26
C GLU A 22 -6.31 -2.98 10.05
N LEU A 23 -5.88 -2.83 8.79
CA LEU A 23 -4.59 -2.23 8.48
C LEU A 23 -4.49 -0.80 9.02
N SER A 24 -5.55 -0.01 8.91
CA SER A 24 -5.61 1.35 9.46
C SER A 24 -5.35 1.37 10.95
N THR A 25 -6.01 0.50 11.72
CA THR A 25 -5.82 0.36 13.16
C THR A 25 -4.39 -0.05 13.51
N ARG A 26 -3.84 -1.07 12.83
CA ARG A 26 -2.50 -1.61 13.11
C ARG A 26 -1.37 -0.64 12.77
N SER A 27 -1.50 0.09 11.67
CA SER A 27 -0.46 1.01 11.16
C SER A 27 -0.58 2.43 11.71
N ASN A 28 -1.70 2.77 12.37
CA ASN A 28 -2.06 4.15 12.71
C ASN A 28 -2.04 5.10 11.48
N VAL A 29 -2.34 4.57 10.29
CA VAL A 29 -2.55 5.32 9.05
C VAL A 29 -4.04 5.42 8.78
N ARG A 30 -4.53 6.61 8.42
CA ARG A 30 -5.98 6.82 8.18
C ARG A 30 -6.51 5.87 7.09
N ARG A 31 -7.62 5.19 7.37
CA ARG A 31 -8.32 4.32 6.40
C ARG A 31 -8.56 5.00 5.05
N ALA A 32 -8.95 6.28 5.05
CA ALA A 32 -9.15 7.04 3.83
C ALA A 32 -7.86 7.15 3.00
N ALA A 33 -6.72 7.43 3.63
CA ALA A 33 -5.43 7.51 2.94
C ALA A 33 -5.02 6.16 2.35
N LEU A 34 -5.19 5.06 3.10
CA LEU A 34 -4.93 3.71 2.59
C LEU A 34 -5.85 3.36 1.41
N SER A 35 -7.13 3.74 1.48
CA SER A 35 -8.09 3.52 0.40
C SER A 35 -7.76 4.34 -0.85
N GLU A 36 -7.35 5.60 -0.68
CA GLU A 36 -6.91 6.44 -1.80
C GLU A 36 -5.66 5.89 -2.49
N LEU A 37 -4.70 5.36 -1.71
CA LEU A 37 -3.49 4.72 -2.23
C LEU A 37 -3.83 3.47 -3.07
N VAL A 38 -4.64 2.55 -2.54
CA VAL A 38 -5.03 1.32 -3.25
C VAL A 38 -5.81 1.62 -4.53
N ASN A 39 -6.66 2.65 -4.52
CA ASN A 39 -7.48 3.03 -5.67
C ASN A 39 -6.76 4.00 -6.64
N GLY A 40 -5.48 4.30 -6.43
CA GLY A 40 -4.73 5.23 -7.29
C GLY A 40 -5.23 6.68 -7.26
N LYS A 41 -6.03 7.07 -6.26
CA LYS A 41 -6.51 8.46 -6.07
C LYS A 41 -5.46 9.34 -5.39
N ARG A 42 -4.49 8.71 -4.71
CA ARG A 42 -3.34 9.35 -4.07
C ARG A 42 -2.07 8.68 -4.58
N GLU A 43 -1.15 9.50 -5.08
CA GLU A 43 0.18 9.05 -5.54
C GLU A 43 1.28 9.38 -4.53
N ASN A 44 1.02 10.29 -3.59
CA ASN A 44 1.98 10.66 -2.56
C ASN A 44 1.95 9.67 -1.38
N ILE A 45 3.06 8.95 -1.21
CA ILE A 45 3.38 8.12 -0.04
C ILE A 45 4.80 8.45 0.41
N ASN A 46 4.99 8.72 1.71
CA ASN A 46 6.29 9.00 2.29
C ASN A 46 6.88 7.74 2.94
N PHE A 47 8.15 7.80 3.34
CA PHE A 47 8.83 6.67 3.97
C PHE A 47 8.20 6.25 5.30
N GLU A 48 7.69 7.19 6.09
CA GLU A 48 7.01 6.88 7.36
C GLU A 48 5.76 6.02 7.14
N HIS A 49 4.95 6.33 6.12
CA HIS A 49 3.80 5.50 5.75
C HIS A 49 4.23 4.10 5.32
N ILE A 50 5.29 3.97 4.53
CA ILE A 50 5.81 2.68 4.08
C ILE A 50 6.25 1.84 5.29
N VAL A 51 7.01 2.41 6.22
CA VAL A 51 7.45 1.71 7.44
C VAL A 51 6.26 1.27 8.29
N LYS A 52 5.30 2.15 8.56
CA LYS A 52 4.10 1.81 9.36
C LYS A 52 3.26 0.70 8.73
N ILE A 53 3.13 0.71 7.40
CA ILE A 53 2.42 -0.35 6.66
C ILE A 53 3.22 -1.65 6.72
N ALA A 54 4.55 -1.59 6.56
CA ALA A 54 5.45 -2.75 6.64
C ALA A 54 5.37 -3.43 8.01
N GLU A 55 5.46 -2.66 9.09
CA GLU A 55 5.33 -3.14 10.47
C GLU A 55 3.95 -3.75 10.72
N ALA A 56 2.87 -3.09 10.29
CA ALA A 56 1.50 -3.61 10.46
C ALA A 56 1.23 -4.90 9.67
N LEU A 57 1.89 -5.07 8.52
CA LEU A 57 1.84 -6.27 7.69
C LEU A 57 2.88 -7.32 8.12
N GLY A 58 3.81 -7.00 9.01
CA GLY A 58 4.91 -7.88 9.40
C GLY A 58 5.78 -8.31 8.20
N THR A 59 6.09 -7.38 7.29
CA THR A 59 6.90 -7.65 6.09
C THR A 59 8.11 -6.74 6.02
N ASN A 60 9.26 -7.30 5.65
CA ASN A 60 10.47 -6.54 5.33
C ASN A 60 10.64 -6.34 3.81
N ASP A 61 9.73 -6.90 3.01
CA ASP A 61 9.72 -6.80 1.56
C ASP A 61 8.82 -5.64 1.11
N ILE A 62 9.44 -4.55 0.65
CA ILE A 62 8.73 -3.35 0.18
C ILE A 62 7.86 -3.62 -1.06
N SER A 63 8.16 -4.66 -1.84
CA SER A 63 7.36 -5.03 -3.02
C SER A 63 5.93 -5.45 -2.65
N LYS A 64 5.71 -5.85 -1.39
CA LYS A 64 4.40 -6.12 -0.80
C LYS A 64 3.58 -4.87 -0.50
N ILE A 65 4.17 -3.69 -0.61
CA ILE A 65 3.54 -2.38 -0.35
C ILE A 65 3.41 -1.60 -1.65
N ILE A 66 4.51 -1.48 -2.40
CA ILE A 66 4.58 -0.76 -3.67
C ILE A 66 5.55 -1.44 -4.65
N MET A 67 5.27 -1.32 -5.94
CA MET A 67 6.14 -1.80 -7.02
C MET A 67 6.20 -0.79 -8.16
N LEU A 68 7.29 -0.80 -8.93
CA LEU A 68 7.33 -0.13 -10.22
C LEU A 68 6.72 -1.05 -11.27
N VAL A 69 5.80 -0.51 -12.07
CA VAL A 69 5.19 -1.20 -13.21
C VAL A 69 5.29 -0.31 -14.44
N ASP A 70 5.29 -0.92 -15.61
CA ASP A 70 5.13 -0.17 -16.85
C ASP A 70 3.77 0.53 -16.85
N SER A 71 3.79 1.84 -17.07
CA SER A 71 2.63 2.56 -17.53
C SER A 71 2.48 2.22 -19.00
N GLU A 72 1.73 1.15 -19.30
CA GLU A 72 1.25 0.92 -20.66
C GLU A 72 0.48 2.17 -21.14
N LYS A 73 0.61 2.45 -22.44
CA LYS A 73 -0.01 3.61 -23.12
C LYS A 73 -1.51 3.68 -22.91
#